data_AF-A0A9X8YLA8-F1
#
_entry.id   AF-A0A9X8YLA8-F1
#
_cell.length_a   1.000
_cell.length_b   1.000
_cell.length_c   1.000
_cell.angle_alpha   90.00
_cell.angle_beta   90.00
_cell.angle_gamma   90.00
#
_symmetry.space_group_name_H-M   'P 1'
#
loop_
_entity.id
_entity.type
_entity.pdbx_description
1 polymer ?
#
loop_
_entity_poly.entity_id
_entity_poly.type
_entity_poly.pdbx_seq_one_letter_code
_entity_poly.pdbx_strand_id
1 'polypeptide(L)'
;HYPQTEMIGAYGDQLLDWLNNYTFPTESRYDCEQHADAMSAFFLRELLSNGTTTALVFGTVHPRSVDALFSQAAALNMRLIAGKVMMDRHAPEALLETPAQSYRQTRELIERWHGKGRLGYAITPRFAPTSTPALLAQVQRLREEYPDVWLQTHLSENPQEVA
;
A
#
# COMPACT_ATOMS: atom_id res chain seq x y z
N HIS A 1 -6.62 4.31 -0.79
CA HIS A 1 -5.45 4.15 0.10
C HIS A 1 -5.94 3.90 1.51
N TYR A 2 -5.56 2.77 2.12
CA TYR A 2 -5.88 2.47 3.51
C TYR A 2 -5.25 3.48 4.50
N PRO A 3 -3.96 3.84 4.40
CA PRO A 3 -3.30 4.64 5.44
C PRO A 3 -3.58 6.15 5.37
N GLN A 4 -4.67 6.52 4.71
CA GLN A 4 -5.04 7.91 4.43
C GLN A 4 -6.45 8.23 4.93
N THR A 5 -7.09 7.32 5.68
CA THR A 5 -8.48 7.51 6.14
C THR A 5 -8.62 8.72 7.08
N GLU A 6 -7.56 9.08 7.81
CA GLU A 6 -7.52 10.27 8.67
C GLU A 6 -7.27 11.58 7.90
N MET A 7 -7.08 11.52 6.57
CA MET A 7 -6.62 12.63 5.73
C MET A 7 -7.61 12.94 4.59
N ILE A 8 -8.90 12.66 4.78
CA ILE A 8 -9.92 12.96 3.77
C ILE A 8 -10.23 14.47 3.81
N GLY A 9 -9.80 15.20 2.77
CA GLY A 9 -10.07 16.64 2.59
C GLY A 9 -9.01 17.57 3.18
N ALA A 10 -7.81 17.61 2.60
CA ALA A 10 -6.81 18.63 2.88
C ALA A 10 -6.91 19.81 1.89
N TYR A 11 -6.30 20.93 2.24
CA TYR A 11 -6.49 22.20 1.56
C TYR A 11 -5.65 22.29 0.28
N GLY A 12 -6.32 22.41 -0.88
CA GLY A 12 -5.86 23.13 -2.09
C GLY A 12 -4.59 22.70 -2.82
N ASP A 13 -3.78 21.79 -2.28
CA ASP A 13 -2.48 21.43 -2.84
C ASP A 13 -2.60 20.50 -4.06
N GLN A 14 -1.71 20.67 -5.04
CA GLN A 14 -1.56 19.73 -6.15
C GLN A 14 -0.82 18.46 -5.70
N LEU A 15 -0.90 17.38 -6.48
CA LEU A 15 -0.50 16.02 -6.08
C LEU A 15 0.85 15.91 -5.35
N LEU A 16 1.91 16.57 -5.86
CA LEU A 16 3.25 16.46 -5.27
C LEU A 16 3.38 17.16 -3.91
N ASP A 17 2.79 18.35 -3.78
CA ASP A 17 2.76 19.09 -2.51
C ASP A 17 1.87 18.35 -1.50
N TRP A 18 0.74 17.82 -1.97
CA TRP A 18 -0.15 16.98 -1.16
C TRP A 18 0.56 15.74 -0.59
N LEU A 19 1.38 15.08 -1.41
CA LEU A 19 2.14 13.91 -0.99
C LEU A 19 3.09 14.25 0.16
N ASN A 20 3.86 15.35 0.01
CA ASN A 20 4.86 15.76 0.99
C ASN A 20 4.26 16.35 2.27
N ASN A 21 3.23 17.19 2.14
CA ASN A 21 2.66 17.94 3.26
C ASN A 21 1.73 17.11 4.13
N TYR A 22 1.02 16.14 3.55
CA TYR A 22 -0.03 15.41 4.26
C TYR A 22 0.15 13.90 4.19
N THR A 23 0.40 13.36 3.00
CA THR A 23 0.35 11.90 2.80
C THR A 23 1.48 11.18 3.52
N PHE A 24 2.73 11.57 3.28
CA PHE A 24 3.88 10.90 3.89
C PHE A 24 3.90 11.02 5.42
N PRO A 25 3.61 12.20 6.03
CA PRO A 25 3.46 12.28 7.48
C PRO A 25 2.38 11.34 8.03
N THR A 26 1.23 11.26 7.37
CA THR A 26 0.12 10.39 7.78
C THR A 26 0.53 8.92 7.72
N GLU A 27 1.11 8.48 6.61
CA GLU A 27 1.54 7.09 6.38
C GLU A 27 2.67 6.64 7.31
N SER A 28 3.53 7.57 7.76
CA SER A 28 4.63 7.26 8.69
C SER A 28 4.15 6.72 10.05
N ARG A 29 2.93 7.08 10.49
CA ARG A 29 2.35 6.65 11.77
C ARG A 29 2.02 5.15 11.81
N TYR A 30 1.93 4.51 10.64
CA TYR A 30 1.59 3.10 10.50
C TYR A 30 2.76 2.13 10.76
N ASP A 31 3.96 2.63 11.07
CA ASP A 31 5.02 1.80 11.66
C ASP A 31 4.66 1.34 13.09
N CYS A 32 3.80 2.10 13.79
CA CYS A 32 3.25 1.72 15.08
C CYS A 32 2.17 0.64 14.92
N GLU A 33 2.43 -0.54 15.47
CA GLU A 33 1.51 -1.70 15.43
C GLU A 33 0.11 -1.39 15.98
N GLN A 34 0.04 -0.73 17.14
CA GLN A 34 -1.24 -0.39 17.77
C GLN A 34 -2.06 0.58 16.90
N HIS A 35 -1.39 1.51 16.24
CA HIS A 35 -2.04 2.44 15.31
C HIS A 35 -2.52 1.71 14.06
N ALA A 36 -1.68 0.85 13.47
CA ALA A 36 -2.06 0.05 12.30
C ALA A 36 -3.23 -0.90 12.58
N ASP A 37 -3.29 -1.53 13.75
CA ASP A 37 -4.42 -2.40 14.12
C ASP A 37 -5.71 -1.59 14.27
N ALA A 38 -5.67 -0.48 15.02
CA ALA A 38 -6.82 0.38 15.22
C ALA A 38 -7.35 0.94 13.90
N MET A 39 -6.45 1.41 13.04
CA MET A 39 -6.81 1.98 11.74
C MET A 39 -7.28 0.93 10.74
N SER A 40 -6.75 -0.30 10.78
CA SER A 40 -7.23 -1.41 9.94
C SER A 40 -8.68 -1.73 10.26
N ALA A 41 -9.01 -1.86 11.56
CA ALA A 41 -10.37 -2.10 12.00
C ALA A 41 -11.31 -0.94 11.62
N PHE A 42 -10.86 0.30 11.82
CA PHE A 42 -11.60 1.50 11.42
C PHE A 42 -11.89 1.51 9.92
N PHE A 43 -10.86 1.37 9.07
CA PHE A 43 -10.97 1.41 7.62
C PHE A 43 -11.96 0.36 7.08
N LEU A 44 -11.85 -0.89 7.53
CA LEU A 44 -12.75 -1.96 7.07
C LEU A 44 -14.19 -1.73 7.54
N ARG A 45 -14.39 -1.20 8.75
CA ARG A 45 -15.72 -0.79 9.22
C ARG A 45 -16.30 0.32 8.35
N GLU A 46 -15.51 1.30 7.96
CA GLU A 46 -15.96 2.38 7.06
C GLU A 46 -16.31 1.87 5.66
N LEU A 47 -15.57 0.90 5.12
CA LEU A 47 -15.96 0.26 3.86
C LEU A 47 -17.35 -0.38 4.00
N LEU A 48 -17.57 -1.16 5.06
CA LEU A 48 -18.84 -1.85 5.28
C LEU A 48 -20.01 -0.89 5.57
N SER A 49 -19.79 0.16 6.35
CA SER A 49 -20.81 1.18 6.66
C SER A 49 -21.28 1.92 5.41
N ASN A 50 -20.41 2.02 4.39
CA ASN A 50 -20.69 2.61 3.09
C ASN A 50 -21.05 1.57 1.99
N GLY A 51 -21.32 0.32 2.37
CA GLY A 51 -21.76 -0.75 1.45
C GLY A 51 -20.66 -1.34 0.55
N THR A 52 -19.40 -0.96 0.73
CA THR A 52 -18.26 -1.53 0.00
C THR A 52 -17.84 -2.86 0.63
N THR A 53 -18.08 -3.95 -0.09
CA THR A 53 -17.79 -5.32 0.40
C THR A 53 -16.55 -5.95 -0.24
N THR A 54 -15.94 -5.27 -1.22
CA THR A 54 -14.66 -5.64 -1.82
C THR A 54 -13.93 -4.39 -2.27
N ALA A 55 -12.62 -4.32 -2.02
CA ALA A 55 -11.76 -3.20 -2.41
C ALA A 55 -10.37 -3.68 -2.86
N LEU A 56 -9.75 -2.90 -3.75
CA LEU A 56 -8.33 -2.98 -4.10
C LEU A 56 -7.59 -1.83 -3.38
N VAL A 57 -6.67 -2.16 -2.48
CA VAL A 57 -6.21 -1.25 -1.43
C VAL A 57 -4.69 -1.11 -1.42
N PHE A 58 -4.21 0.12 -1.66
CA PHE A 58 -2.85 0.52 -1.30
C PHE A 58 -2.68 0.46 0.23
N GLY A 59 -1.70 -0.33 0.68
CA GLY A 59 -1.22 -0.36 2.06
C GLY A 59 -0.19 0.75 2.34
N THR A 60 0.77 0.48 3.23
CA THR A 60 1.94 1.34 3.48
C THR A 60 3.22 0.63 3.07
N VAL A 61 4.37 1.30 3.18
CA VAL A 61 5.69 0.66 3.02
C VAL A 61 6.00 -0.32 4.15
N HIS A 62 5.36 -0.17 5.31
CA HIS A 62 5.58 -0.99 6.50
C HIS A 62 4.81 -2.32 6.39
N PRO A 63 5.48 -3.48 6.36
CA PRO A 63 4.79 -4.76 6.17
C PRO A 63 3.82 -5.11 7.31
N ARG A 64 4.14 -4.71 8.55
CA ARG A 64 3.29 -4.94 9.73
C ARG A 64 1.91 -4.28 9.59
N SER A 65 1.86 -3.12 8.95
CA SER A 65 0.59 -2.43 8.69
C SER A 65 -0.26 -3.16 7.66
N VAL A 66 0.34 -3.90 6.74
CA VAL A 66 -0.36 -4.73 5.75
C VAL A 66 -0.82 -6.05 6.39
N ASP A 67 -0.02 -6.62 7.29
CA ASP A 67 -0.42 -7.76 8.13
C ASP A 67 -1.66 -7.44 8.97
N ALA A 68 -1.71 -6.26 9.61
CA ALA A 68 -2.86 -5.80 10.38
C ALA A 68 -4.13 -5.74 9.51
N LEU A 69 -4.04 -5.11 8.33
CA LEU A 69 -5.15 -4.99 7.39
C LEU A 69 -5.69 -6.36 6.95
N PHE A 70 -4.79 -7.27 6.55
CA PHE A 70 -5.19 -8.61 6.13
C PHE A 70 -5.74 -9.45 7.28
N SER A 71 -5.19 -9.33 8.49
CA SER A 71 -5.68 -10.04 9.67
C SER A 71 -7.12 -9.66 10.00
N GLN A 72 -7.42 -8.36 9.98
CA GLN A 72 -8.78 -7.84 10.22
C GLN A 72 -9.73 -8.25 9.08
N ALA A 73 -9.31 -8.16 7.82
CA ALA A 73 -10.12 -8.58 6.68
C ALA A 73 -10.41 -10.09 6.69
N ALA A 74 -9.43 -10.91 7.08
CA ALA A 74 -9.61 -12.35 7.27
C ALA A 74 -10.63 -12.67 8.37
N ALA A 75 -10.59 -11.96 9.50
CA ALA A 75 -11.54 -12.13 10.59
C ALA A 75 -12.99 -11.85 10.18
N LEU A 76 -13.18 -10.91 9.23
CA LEU A 76 -14.48 -10.59 8.64
C LEU A 76 -14.86 -11.51 7.47
N ASN A 77 -13.99 -12.45 7.08
CA ASN A 77 -14.08 -13.22 5.83
C ASN A 77 -14.37 -12.32 4.61
N MET A 78 -13.79 -11.11 4.60
CA MET A 78 -13.98 -10.12 3.56
C MET A 78 -13.14 -10.50 2.33
N ARG A 79 -13.66 -10.23 1.13
CA ARG A 79 -12.81 -10.25 -0.06
C ARG A 79 -12.08 -8.92 -0.15
N LEU A 80 -10.76 -8.96 0.02
CA LEU A 80 -9.89 -7.79 -0.03
C LEU A 80 -8.66 -8.11 -0.87
N ILE A 81 -8.29 -7.21 -1.77
CA ILE A 81 -7.01 -7.25 -2.48
C ILE A 81 -6.18 -6.08 -1.96
N ALA A 82 -5.00 -6.35 -1.40
CA ALA A 82 -4.14 -5.30 -0.88
C ALA A 82 -2.66 -5.62 -1.12
N GLY A 83 -1.80 -4.63 -0.96
CA GLY A 83 -0.37 -4.78 -1.17
C GLY A 83 0.45 -3.81 -0.34
N LYS A 84 1.66 -4.22 0.05
CA LYS A 84 2.69 -3.32 0.57
C LYS A 84 3.10 -2.35 -0.52
N VAL A 85 3.12 -1.07 -0.19
CA VAL A 85 3.65 -0.04 -1.08
C VAL A 85 5.16 -0.23 -1.23
N MET A 86 5.65 -0.15 -2.46
CA MET A 86 7.07 -0.18 -2.78
C MET A 86 7.54 1.22 -3.21
N MET A 87 8.55 1.76 -2.53
CA MET A 87 9.15 3.07 -2.84
C MET A 87 10.55 3.23 -2.23
N ASP A 88 11.54 3.59 -3.05
CA ASP A 88 12.96 3.65 -2.66
C ASP A 88 13.66 4.97 -3.03
N ARG A 89 12.93 5.97 -3.54
CA ARG A 89 13.42 7.33 -3.76
C ARG A 89 12.31 8.37 -3.66
N HIS A 90 12.71 9.65 -3.59
CA HIS A 90 11.82 10.82 -3.67
C HIS A 90 10.64 10.79 -2.67
N ALA A 91 10.89 10.25 -1.48
CA ALA A 91 10.01 10.30 -0.31
C ALA A 91 10.87 10.49 0.96
N PRO A 92 10.29 10.87 2.11
CA PRO A 92 11.01 11.00 3.37
C PRO A 92 11.73 9.71 3.78
N GLU A 93 12.88 9.82 4.43
CA GLU A 93 13.75 8.68 4.80
C GLU A 93 13.01 7.56 5.55
N ALA A 94 12.11 7.92 6.46
CA ALA A 94 11.29 6.96 7.22
C ALA A 94 10.37 6.09 6.35
N LEU A 95 10.11 6.49 5.11
CA LEU A 95 9.26 5.79 4.16
C LEU A 95 10.04 5.12 3.03
N LEU A 96 11.37 5.28 3.00
CA LEU A 96 12.22 4.66 1.99
C LEU A 96 12.64 3.26 2.41
N GLU A 97 12.74 2.38 1.43
CA GLU A 97 13.33 1.06 1.58
C GLU A 97 14.39 0.82 0.51
N THR A 98 15.15 -0.26 0.65
CA THR A 98 16.01 -0.74 -0.44
C THR A 98 15.26 -1.72 -1.33
N PRO A 99 15.62 -1.86 -2.63
CA PRO A 99 15.04 -2.88 -3.51
C PRO A 99 15.06 -4.29 -2.92
N ALA A 100 16.16 -4.67 -2.25
CA ALA A 100 16.30 -5.98 -1.63
C ALA A 100 15.34 -6.18 -0.43
N GLN A 101 15.17 -5.16 0.41
CA GLN A 101 14.17 -5.18 1.49
C GLN A 101 12.75 -5.26 0.93
N SER A 102 12.44 -4.45 -0.08
CA SER A 102 11.13 -4.41 -0.73
C SER A 102 10.74 -5.75 -1.32
N TYR A 103 11.66 -6.39 -2.05
CA TYR A 103 11.49 -7.74 -2.59
C TYR A 103 11.17 -8.74 -1.48
N ARG A 104 12.02 -8.83 -0.46
CA ARG A 104 11.88 -9.81 0.63
C ARG A 104 10.56 -9.64 1.36
N GLN A 105 10.22 -8.41 1.78
CA GLN A 105 9.00 -8.14 2.55
C GLN A 105 7.74 -8.37 1.71
N THR A 106 7.76 -7.97 0.44
CA THR A 106 6.62 -8.20 -0.47
C THR A 106 6.41 -9.69 -0.72
N ARG A 107 7.50 -10.45 -0.93
CA ARG A 107 7.46 -11.90 -1.06
C ARG A 107 6.87 -12.57 0.19
N GLU A 108 7.35 -12.21 1.38
CA GLU A 108 6.84 -12.76 2.64
C GLU A 108 5.33 -12.51 2.82
N LEU A 109 4.84 -11.33 2.41
CA LEU A 109 3.41 -11.01 2.50
C LEU A 109 2.58 -11.74 1.43
N ILE A 110 3.09 -11.91 0.20
CA ILE A 110 2.43 -12.73 -0.83
C ILE A 110 2.25 -14.16 -0.30
N GLU A 111 3.33 -14.78 0.18
CA GLU A 111 3.32 -16.16 0.66
C GLU A 111 2.39 -16.35 1.86
N ARG A 112 2.23 -15.32 2.70
CA ARG A 112 1.38 -15.36 3.89
C ARG A 112 -0.12 -15.13 3.60
N TRP A 113 -0.44 -14.27 2.64
CA TRP A 113 -1.81 -13.73 2.50
C TRP A 113 -2.48 -14.00 1.16
N HIS A 114 -1.73 -14.16 0.07
CA HIS A 114 -2.33 -14.45 -1.23
C HIS A 114 -3.06 -15.81 -1.20
N GLY A 115 -4.31 -15.83 -1.67
CA GLY A 115 -5.12 -17.06 -1.70
C GLY A 115 -5.61 -17.54 -0.32
N LYS A 116 -5.28 -16.84 0.78
CA LYS A 116 -5.79 -17.19 2.11
C LYS A 116 -7.26 -16.79 2.23
N GLY A 117 -8.15 -17.79 2.17
CA GLY A 117 -9.59 -17.57 2.19
C GLY A 117 -10.03 -16.73 0.98
N ARG A 118 -10.55 -15.52 1.22
CA ARG A 118 -11.01 -14.60 0.17
C ARG A 118 -10.04 -13.45 -0.10
N LEU A 119 -8.83 -13.51 0.45
CA LEU A 119 -7.82 -12.48 0.30
C LEU A 119 -7.03 -12.63 -1.00
N GLY A 120 -6.65 -11.51 -1.59
CA GLY A 120 -5.73 -11.41 -2.71
C GLY A 120 -4.60 -10.44 -2.40
N TYR A 121 -3.47 -10.59 -3.09
CA TYR A 121 -2.31 -9.73 -2.92
C TYR A 121 -2.03 -8.97 -4.21
N ALA A 122 -1.68 -7.69 -4.10
CA ALA A 122 -1.21 -6.88 -5.21
C ALA A 122 0.26 -6.49 -4.98
N ILE A 123 1.11 -6.68 -6.00
CA ILE A 123 2.41 -6.01 -6.05
C ILE A 123 2.13 -4.52 -6.28
N THR A 124 2.64 -3.65 -5.42
CA THR A 124 2.19 -2.26 -5.37
C THR A 124 3.36 -1.26 -5.37
N PRO A 125 4.13 -1.12 -6.47
CA PRO A 125 4.96 0.07 -6.64
C PRO A 125 4.05 1.30 -6.57
N ARG A 126 4.45 2.30 -5.78
CA ARG A 126 3.58 3.47 -5.56
C ARG A 126 3.27 4.14 -6.91
N PHE A 127 4.33 4.53 -7.59
CA PHE A 127 4.38 5.10 -8.95
C PHE A 127 5.86 5.16 -9.40
N ALA A 128 6.09 5.44 -10.68
CA ALA A 128 7.45 5.44 -11.26
C ALA A 128 8.41 6.48 -10.63
N PRO A 129 7.97 7.71 -10.30
CA PRO A 129 8.81 8.67 -9.60
C PRO A 129 9.43 8.14 -8.30
N THR A 130 8.70 7.44 -7.44
CA THR A 130 9.28 6.93 -6.18
C THR A 130 10.00 5.58 -6.30
N SER A 131 10.18 5.09 -7.53
CA SER A 131 10.73 3.74 -7.80
C SER A 131 11.95 3.81 -8.70
N THR A 132 13.12 3.43 -8.20
CA THR A 132 14.31 3.27 -9.05
C THR A 132 14.13 2.12 -10.05
N PRO A 133 14.91 2.08 -11.14
CA PRO A 133 14.94 0.91 -12.03
C PRO A 133 15.26 -0.39 -11.30
N ALA A 134 16.07 -0.35 -10.24
CA ALA A 134 16.38 -1.53 -9.43
C ALA A 134 15.16 -2.03 -8.63
N LEU A 135 14.34 -1.12 -8.10
CA LEU A 135 13.07 -1.48 -7.46
C LEU A 135 12.07 -2.06 -8.47
N LEU A 136 11.94 -1.44 -9.65
CA LEU A 136 11.06 -1.93 -10.71
C LEU A 136 11.49 -3.29 -11.26
N ALA A 137 12.80 -3.59 -11.26
CA ALA A 137 13.29 -4.94 -11.57
C ALA A 137 12.83 -5.97 -10.52
N GLN A 138 12.72 -5.59 -9.24
CA GLN A 138 12.14 -6.48 -8.22
C GLN A 138 10.63 -6.66 -8.42
N VAL A 139 9.91 -5.62 -8.85
CA VAL A 139 8.48 -5.73 -9.22
C VAL A 139 8.29 -6.74 -10.35
N GLN A 140 9.09 -6.63 -11.41
CA GLN A 140 9.06 -7.59 -12.52
C GLN A 140 9.33 -9.01 -12.02
N ARG A 141 10.40 -9.19 -11.24
CA ARG A 141 10.77 -10.49 -10.68
C ARG A 141 9.64 -11.11 -9.85
N LEU A 142 9.01 -10.33 -8.96
CA LEU A 142 7.86 -10.80 -8.17
C LEU A 142 6.68 -11.18 -9.06
N ARG A 143 6.43 -10.43 -10.14
CA ARG A 143 5.34 -10.72 -11.09
C ARG A 143 5.57 -12.01 -11.88
N GLU A 144 6.82 -12.34 -12.16
CA GLU A 144 7.25 -13.60 -12.81
C GLU A 144 7.18 -14.78 -11.83
N GLU A 145 7.63 -14.60 -10.58
CA GLU A 145 7.59 -15.62 -9.53
C GLU A 145 6.16 -15.95 -9.09
N TYR A 146 5.25 -14.97 -9.09
CA TYR A 146 3.86 -15.10 -8.66
C TYR A 146 2.90 -14.64 -9.77
N PRO A 147 2.62 -15.49 -10.79
CA PRO A 147 1.91 -15.04 -11.99
C PRO A 147 0.42 -14.70 -11.78
N ASP A 148 -0.16 -15.12 -10.65
CA ASP A 148 -1.56 -14.99 -10.25
C ASP A 148 -1.84 -13.82 -9.29
N VAL A 149 -0.80 -13.11 -8.82
CA VAL A 149 -0.97 -11.89 -8.01
C VAL A 149 -1.32 -10.69 -8.89
N TRP A 150 -2.02 -9.73 -8.30
CA TRP A 150 -2.37 -8.47 -8.97
C TRP A 150 -1.16 -7.52 -9.04
N LEU A 151 -1.25 -6.53 -9.92
CA LEU A 151 -0.34 -5.39 -9.97
C LEU A 151 -1.17 -4.11 -9.83
N GLN A 152 -0.75 -3.20 -8.95
CA GLN A 152 -1.43 -1.93 -8.70
C GLN A 152 -0.39 -0.80 -8.64
N THR A 153 -0.62 0.30 -9.35
CA THR A 153 0.21 1.51 -9.32
C THR A 153 -0.66 2.71 -9.73
N HIS A 154 -0.21 3.92 -9.43
CA HIS A 154 -0.72 5.13 -10.11
C HIS A 154 -0.09 5.27 -11.49
N LEU A 155 -0.80 5.96 -12.39
CA LEU A 155 -0.35 6.24 -13.76
C LEU A 155 -1.04 7.49 -14.29
N SER A 156 -0.26 8.47 -14.76
CA SER A 156 -0.73 9.65 -15.49
C SER A 156 -1.82 10.44 -14.75
N GLU A 157 -1.63 10.66 -13.45
CA GLU A 157 -2.61 11.36 -12.61
C GLU A 157 -2.47 12.89 -12.74
N ASN A 158 -1.25 13.40 -12.89
CA ASN A 158 -0.98 14.84 -12.98
C ASN A 158 0.03 15.17 -14.11
N PRO A 159 -0.16 16.26 -14.89
CA PRO A 159 0.82 16.66 -15.90
C PRO A 159 2.25 16.86 -15.37
N GLN A 160 2.41 17.36 -14.14
CA GLN A 160 3.71 17.52 -13.48
C GLN A 160 4.35 16.19 -13.06
N GLU A 161 3.56 15.12 -12.92
CA GLU A 161 4.06 13.77 -12.70
C GLU A 161 4.68 13.20 -13.98
N VAL A 162 4.14 13.58 -15.14
CA VAL A 162 4.52 13.06 -16.47
C VAL A 162 5.69 13.86 -17.08
N ALA A 163 5.80 15.14 -16.74
CA ALA A 163 6.71 16.11 -17.36
C ALA A 163 8.19 15.97 -16.98
#